data_AF-A0AAD3HSG0-F1
#
_entry.id   AF-A0AAD3HSG0-F1
#
_cell.length_a   1.000
_cell.length_b   1.000
_cell.length_c   1.000
_cell.angle_alpha   90.00
_cell.angle_beta   90.00
_cell.angle_gamma   90.00
#
_symmetry.space_group_name_H-M   'P 1'
#
loop_
_entity.id
_entity.type
_entity.pdbx_description
1 polymer ?
#
loop_
_entity_poly.entity_id
_entity_poly.type
_entity_poly.pdbx_seq_one_letter_code
_entity_poly.pdbx_strand_id
1 'polypeptide(L)'
;MDATEERSPKRARKEEAPEGSGEGCVGGEPPRVPWLLGERTALRQAFIMFGVGRWKEIHLAFCRLNKCKHVRTAGEVERAVWHLLQALRSHTSDPGDAALLDQLLQPVAQAGDLTTAGAPWPKVDKGSRWLMGRLRNLSDFNSALRSLQQQPQVQARVRQLLAAMTDRSPPATWWNHDCDMALLYGMHRAGYGEYDAVFADPEFLPVFQGAREAHYARLRELTSGAAAAAGGAAAGCEAAEAQDKLAAAAAVVAAAASAAAADVRNSQPMADGSKGAGEEGEAAAPTTAAAEGDAATAAAAKPDGAAAAATSAAPPSYVWPDGQALTPRIRRLCDLVLKAVRQVEEGV
;
A
#
# COMPACT_ATOMS: atom_id res chain seq x y z
N MET A 1 -45.46 -14.50 -68.22
CA MET A 1 -45.53 -14.86 -66.79
C MET A 1 -44.82 -13.74 -66.03
N ASP A 2 -45.34 -12.50 -66.01
CA ASP A 2 -46.70 -12.07 -65.60
C ASP A 2 -46.99 -12.39 -64.12
N ALA A 3 -46.87 -11.37 -63.27
CA ALA A 3 -47.99 -10.85 -62.47
C ALA A 3 -47.56 -9.59 -61.71
N THR A 4 -48.20 -8.46 -62.03
CA THR A 4 -48.17 -7.19 -61.30
C THR A 4 -49.25 -7.12 -60.22
N GLU A 5 -48.93 -6.58 -59.04
CA GLU A 5 -49.85 -5.76 -58.20
C GLU A 5 -48.97 -5.08 -57.12
N GLU A 6 -48.71 -3.76 -57.18
CA GLU A 6 -49.60 -2.67 -56.74
C GLU A 6 -50.22 -2.84 -55.35
N ARG A 7 -49.71 -2.08 -54.36
CA ARG A 7 -50.58 -1.20 -53.55
C ARG A 7 -49.83 -0.05 -52.88
N SER A 8 -50.41 1.14 -53.01
CA SER A 8 -49.85 2.45 -52.63
C SER A 8 -50.05 2.82 -51.15
N PRO A 9 -49.36 3.87 -50.64
CA PRO A 9 -49.22 4.12 -49.20
C PRO A 9 -50.35 4.94 -48.59
N LYS A 10 -50.71 4.64 -47.33
CA LYS A 10 -51.54 5.53 -46.49
C LYS A 10 -50.67 6.48 -45.68
N ARG A 11 -50.64 7.75 -46.09
CA ARG A 11 -50.20 8.88 -45.25
C ARG A 11 -51.10 8.97 -44.01
N ALA A 12 -50.54 8.75 -42.82
CA ALA A 12 -51.15 9.19 -41.57
C ALA A 12 -50.52 10.54 -41.18
N ARG A 13 -51.29 11.61 -41.37
CA ARG A 13 -50.96 12.99 -40.98
C ARG A 13 -50.98 13.05 -39.44
N LYS A 14 -49.82 13.00 -38.78
CA LYS A 14 -49.72 13.26 -37.34
C LYS A 14 -49.64 14.77 -37.13
N GLU A 15 -50.54 15.28 -36.29
CA GLU A 15 -50.73 16.70 -36.05
C GLU A 15 -49.51 17.33 -35.36
N GLU A 16 -49.18 18.55 -35.77
CA GLU A 16 -48.21 19.40 -35.07
C GLU A 16 -48.85 19.85 -33.75
N ALA A 17 -48.27 19.43 -32.63
CA ALA A 17 -48.63 19.93 -31.32
C ALA A 17 -48.00 21.33 -31.12
N PRO A 18 -48.67 22.26 -30.43
CA PRO A 18 -48.20 23.64 -30.32
C PRO A 18 -46.88 23.72 -29.55
N GLU A 19 -46.04 24.67 -29.96
CA GLU A 19 -44.80 25.06 -29.26
C GLU A 19 -45.14 25.68 -27.89
N GLY A 20 -45.39 24.81 -26.91
CA GLY A 20 -45.45 25.19 -25.52
C GLY A 20 -44.07 25.69 -25.08
N SER A 21 -43.99 26.98 -24.77
CA SER A 21 -42.83 27.63 -24.17
C SER A 21 -42.48 26.97 -22.83
N GLY A 22 -41.63 25.94 -22.89
CA GLY A 22 -41.23 25.15 -21.73
C GLY A 22 -40.43 26.00 -20.76
N GLU A 23 -41.02 26.25 -19.59
CA GLU A 23 -40.28 26.71 -18.40
C GLU A 23 -39.04 25.83 -18.23
N GLY A 24 -37.90 26.49 -18.01
CA GLY A 24 -36.60 25.84 -18.12
C GLY A 24 -36.51 24.58 -17.27
N CYS A 25 -35.98 23.49 -17.85
CA CYS A 25 -35.57 22.32 -17.09
C CYS A 25 -34.45 22.73 -16.11
N VAL A 26 -34.84 23.19 -14.92
CA VAL A 26 -33.98 23.29 -13.76
C VAL A 26 -33.35 21.91 -13.60
N GLY A 27 -32.03 21.84 -13.75
CA GLY A 27 -31.31 20.58 -13.89
C GLY A 27 -31.42 19.71 -12.64
N GLY A 28 -32.50 18.93 -12.56
CA GLY A 28 -32.74 17.98 -11.50
C GLY A 28 -31.66 16.92 -11.51
N GLU A 29 -30.66 17.09 -10.64
CA GLU A 29 -29.62 16.08 -10.42
C GLU A 29 -30.32 14.74 -10.12
N PRO A 30 -30.02 13.66 -10.86
CA PRO A 30 -30.77 12.42 -10.76
C PRO A 30 -30.77 11.89 -9.32
N PRO A 31 -31.85 11.22 -8.88
CA PRO A 31 -32.03 10.80 -7.49
C PRO A 31 -30.81 10.01 -7.01
N ARG A 32 -30.03 10.62 -6.11
CA ARG A 32 -28.72 10.10 -5.71
C ARG A 32 -28.89 8.76 -4.98
N VAL A 33 -28.35 7.68 -5.56
CA VAL A 33 -28.38 6.34 -4.97
C VAL A 33 -27.70 6.38 -3.59
N PRO A 34 -28.36 5.95 -2.50
CA PRO A 34 -27.79 6.02 -1.16
C PRO A 34 -26.51 5.19 -1.05
N TRP A 35 -25.55 5.68 -0.26
CA TRP A 35 -24.28 5.01 0.00
C TRP A 35 -24.44 3.82 0.94
N LEU A 36 -23.99 2.64 0.51
CA LEU A 36 -23.97 1.44 1.33
C LEU A 36 -22.79 1.47 2.32
N LEU A 37 -22.91 0.74 3.43
CA LEU A 37 -21.85 0.65 4.44
C LEU A 37 -20.55 0.06 3.87
N GLY A 38 -20.66 -0.92 2.96
CA GLY A 38 -19.52 -1.48 2.22
C GLY A 38 -18.82 -0.45 1.34
N GLU A 39 -19.59 0.38 0.62
CA GLU A 39 -19.04 1.47 -0.20
C GLU A 39 -18.29 2.48 0.68
N ARG A 40 -18.87 2.93 1.80
CA ARG A 40 -18.17 3.85 2.71
C ARG A 40 -16.90 3.25 3.33
N THR A 41 -16.88 1.95 3.58
CA THR A 41 -15.70 1.24 4.10
C THR A 41 -14.60 1.18 3.03
N ALA A 42 -14.94 0.81 1.79
CA ALA A 42 -14.01 0.81 0.66
C ALA A 42 -13.48 2.22 0.34
N LEU A 43 -14.35 3.24 0.39
CA LEU A 43 -13.98 4.64 0.17
C LEU A 43 -13.05 5.17 1.26
N ARG A 44 -13.34 4.87 2.54
CA ARG A 44 -12.44 5.20 3.66
C ARG A 44 -11.06 4.55 3.45
N GLN A 45 -11.01 3.29 3.03
CA GLN A 45 -9.75 2.60 2.75
C GLN A 45 -9.00 3.21 1.56
N ALA A 46 -9.70 3.59 0.48
CA ALA A 46 -9.11 4.31 -0.65
C ALA A 46 -8.53 5.67 -0.22
N PHE A 47 -9.29 6.45 0.56
CA PHE A 47 -8.84 7.72 1.11
C PHE A 47 -7.57 7.58 1.98
N ILE A 48 -7.49 6.52 2.79
CA ILE A 48 -6.33 6.18 3.63
C ILE A 48 -5.07 5.82 2.83
N MET A 49 -5.17 5.50 1.53
CA MET A 49 -4.01 5.24 0.68
C MET A 49 -3.47 6.52 0.01
N PHE A 50 -4.33 7.47 -0.37
CA PHE A 50 -3.94 8.61 -1.22
C PHE A 50 -4.07 9.99 -0.57
N GLY A 51 -4.87 10.15 0.50
CA GLY A 51 -5.11 11.45 1.14
C GLY A 51 -6.04 12.36 0.33
N VAL A 52 -5.94 13.68 0.53
CA VAL A 52 -6.81 14.69 -0.11
C VAL A 52 -6.26 15.12 -1.48
N GLY A 53 -7.15 15.43 -2.43
CA GLY A 53 -6.80 16.05 -3.72
C GLY A 53 -6.41 15.06 -4.83
N ARG A 54 -6.45 13.75 -4.57
CA ARG A 54 -6.07 12.68 -5.52
C ARG A 54 -7.28 11.88 -5.98
N TRP A 55 -8.28 12.60 -6.47
CA TRP A 55 -9.63 12.06 -6.70
C TRP A 55 -9.68 10.94 -7.73
N LYS A 56 -8.82 10.97 -8.75
CA LYS A 56 -8.74 9.91 -9.76
C LYS A 56 -8.22 8.61 -9.16
N GLU A 57 -7.16 8.68 -8.37
CA GLU A 57 -6.54 7.51 -7.75
C GLU A 57 -7.41 6.94 -6.61
N ILE A 58 -8.05 7.80 -5.82
CA ILE A 58 -9.06 7.39 -4.83
C ILE A 58 -10.24 6.71 -5.52
N HIS A 59 -10.73 7.24 -6.64
CA HIS A 59 -11.82 6.64 -7.42
C HIS A 59 -11.43 5.26 -7.99
N LEU A 60 -10.27 5.15 -8.64
CA LEU A 60 -9.75 3.88 -9.16
C LEU A 60 -9.56 2.83 -8.06
N ALA A 61 -8.98 3.22 -6.91
CA ALA A 61 -8.79 2.34 -5.78
C ALA A 61 -10.11 1.97 -5.09
N PHE A 62 -11.06 2.90 -5.00
CA PHE A 62 -12.42 2.62 -4.56
C PHE A 62 -13.07 1.56 -5.47
N CYS A 63 -13.02 1.73 -6.79
CA CYS A 63 -13.55 0.74 -7.74
C CYS A 63 -12.84 -0.63 -7.63
N ARG A 64 -11.53 -0.67 -7.39
CA ARG A 64 -10.77 -1.91 -7.15
C ARG A 64 -11.20 -2.62 -5.86
N LEU A 65 -11.43 -1.87 -4.79
CA LEU A 65 -11.85 -2.40 -3.48
C LEU A 65 -13.35 -2.77 -3.44
N ASN A 66 -14.18 -2.08 -4.23
CA ASN A 66 -15.63 -2.14 -4.17
C ASN A 66 -16.23 -2.90 -5.36
N LYS A 67 -16.59 -4.18 -5.15
CA LYS A 67 -17.24 -5.04 -6.15
C LYS A 67 -18.73 -4.71 -6.40
N CYS A 68 -19.16 -3.47 -6.17
CA CYS A 68 -20.57 -3.08 -6.29
C CYS A 68 -21.02 -2.97 -7.75
N LYS A 69 -22.31 -3.26 -7.99
CA LYS A 69 -22.96 -3.12 -9.31
C LYS A 69 -23.14 -1.66 -9.75
N HIS A 70 -23.24 -0.74 -8.80
CA HIS A 70 -23.41 0.69 -9.07
C HIS A 70 -22.04 1.35 -9.24
N VAL A 71 -21.77 1.85 -10.44
CA VAL A 71 -20.55 2.61 -10.73
C VAL A 71 -20.74 4.04 -10.20
N ARG A 72 -20.05 4.38 -9.12
CA ARG A 72 -19.95 5.77 -8.65
C ARG A 72 -19.03 6.56 -9.59
N THR A 73 -19.39 7.80 -9.85
CA THR A 73 -18.52 8.75 -10.56
C THR A 73 -17.39 9.26 -9.66
N ALA A 74 -16.33 9.81 -10.25
CA ALA A 74 -15.25 10.45 -9.49
C ALA A 74 -15.76 11.63 -8.63
N GLY A 75 -16.72 12.40 -9.13
CA GLY A 75 -17.34 13.51 -8.40
C GLY A 75 -18.20 13.07 -7.21
N GLU A 76 -18.92 11.95 -7.31
CA GLU A 76 -19.60 11.35 -6.15
C GLU A 76 -18.61 10.86 -5.09
N VAL A 77 -17.52 10.23 -5.51
CA VAL A 77 -16.43 9.79 -4.63
C VAL A 77 -15.78 10.98 -3.93
N GLU A 78 -15.44 12.04 -4.65
CA GLU A 78 -14.90 13.29 -4.10
C GLU A 78 -15.87 13.91 -3.08
N ARG A 79 -17.14 14.12 -3.44
CA ARG A 79 -18.18 14.65 -2.55
C ARG A 79 -18.33 13.80 -1.28
N ALA A 80 -18.23 12.48 -1.39
CA ALA A 80 -18.25 11.59 -0.24
C ALA A 80 -16.97 11.67 0.62
N VAL A 81 -15.77 11.90 0.05
CA VAL A 81 -14.58 12.19 0.87
C VAL A 81 -14.74 13.51 1.63
N TRP A 82 -15.32 14.54 1.01
CA TRP A 82 -15.58 15.80 1.70
C TRP A 82 -16.57 15.64 2.85
N HIS A 83 -17.63 14.85 2.67
CA HIS A 83 -18.54 14.48 3.76
C HIS A 83 -17.83 13.71 4.90
N LEU A 84 -16.89 12.81 4.59
CA LEU A 84 -16.07 12.12 5.61
C LEU A 84 -15.21 13.12 6.41
N LEU A 85 -14.63 14.12 5.74
CA LEU A 85 -13.82 15.16 6.40
C LEU A 85 -14.66 16.08 7.28
N GLN A 86 -15.88 16.46 6.85
CA GLN A 86 -16.83 17.17 7.71
C GLN A 86 -17.24 16.34 8.95
N ALA A 87 -17.52 15.04 8.77
CA ALA A 87 -17.84 14.14 9.88
C ALA A 87 -16.67 13.97 10.86
N LEU A 88 -15.43 13.92 10.36
CA LEU A 88 -14.23 13.96 11.21
C LEU A 88 -14.16 15.28 11.97
N ARG A 89 -14.40 16.41 11.29
CA ARG A 89 -14.33 17.75 11.89
C ARG A 89 -15.33 17.98 13.02
N SER A 90 -16.50 17.33 12.99
CA SER A 90 -17.47 17.35 14.09
C SER A 90 -17.12 16.43 15.27
N HIS A 91 -16.21 15.46 15.09
CA HIS A 91 -15.77 14.54 16.15
C HIS A 91 -14.37 14.87 16.70
N THR A 92 -13.61 15.74 16.04
CA THR A 92 -12.29 16.20 16.49
C THR A 92 -12.42 17.27 17.58
N SER A 93 -11.82 17.01 18.75
CA SER A 93 -11.67 17.99 19.84
C SER A 93 -10.28 18.62 19.93
N ASP A 94 -9.27 18.07 19.26
CA ASP A 94 -7.91 18.63 19.23
C ASP A 94 -7.86 19.88 18.32
N PRO A 95 -7.38 21.04 18.79
CA PRO A 95 -7.35 22.27 17.99
C PRO A 95 -6.41 22.19 16.80
N GLY A 96 -5.34 21.37 16.86
CA GLY A 96 -4.41 21.17 15.75
C GLY A 96 -5.03 20.35 14.61
N ASP A 97 -5.70 19.25 14.94
CA ASP A 97 -6.49 18.47 13.99
C ASP A 97 -7.68 19.26 13.43
N ALA A 98 -8.34 20.10 14.25
CA ALA A 98 -9.41 20.96 13.80
C ALA A 98 -8.92 21.98 12.76
N ALA A 99 -7.82 22.69 13.04
CA ALA A 99 -7.23 23.66 12.11
C ALA A 99 -6.76 23.01 10.79
N LEU A 100 -6.18 21.80 10.85
CA LEU A 100 -5.82 21.04 9.65
C LEU A 100 -7.05 20.66 8.81
N LEU A 101 -8.12 20.18 9.45
CA LEU A 101 -9.36 19.84 8.75
C LEU A 101 -10.03 21.08 8.15
N ASP A 102 -10.01 22.22 8.84
CA ASP A 102 -10.53 23.49 8.33
C ASP A 102 -9.73 23.96 7.11
N GLN A 103 -8.39 23.86 7.15
CA GLN A 103 -7.51 24.14 6.00
C GLN A 103 -7.81 23.21 4.81
N LEU A 104 -8.03 21.91 5.06
CA LEU A 104 -8.35 20.93 4.01
C LEU A 104 -9.75 21.12 3.42
N LEU A 105 -10.72 21.58 4.22
CA LEU A 105 -12.11 21.86 3.79
C LEU A 105 -12.27 23.22 3.10
N GLN A 106 -11.31 24.14 3.24
CA GLN A 106 -11.35 25.47 2.63
C GLN A 106 -11.73 25.50 1.13
N PRO A 107 -11.25 24.59 0.25
CA PRO A 107 -11.64 24.58 -1.17
C PRO A 107 -13.13 24.31 -1.42
N VAL A 108 -13.84 23.71 -0.46
CA VAL A 108 -15.27 23.37 -0.55
C VAL A 108 -16.14 24.13 0.46
N ALA A 109 -15.59 25.12 1.17
CA ALA A 109 -16.34 25.92 2.14
C ALA A 109 -17.56 26.66 1.54
N GLN A 110 -17.51 26.98 0.24
CA GLN A 110 -18.61 27.63 -0.48
C GLN A 110 -19.62 26.65 -1.09
N ALA A 111 -19.33 25.34 -1.10
CA ALA A 111 -20.14 24.33 -1.79
C ALA A 111 -21.41 23.91 -1.02
N GLY A 112 -21.65 24.47 0.16
CA GLY A 112 -22.85 24.23 0.96
C GLY A 112 -22.84 22.87 1.66
N ASP A 113 -24.00 22.22 1.69
CA ASP A 113 -24.13 20.89 2.29
C ASP A 113 -23.48 19.82 1.39
N LEU A 114 -22.42 19.19 1.90
CA LEU A 114 -21.69 18.11 1.23
C LEU A 114 -22.20 16.72 1.64
N THR A 115 -23.23 16.63 2.49
CA THR A 115 -23.74 15.34 2.95
C THR A 115 -24.12 14.42 1.78
N THR A 116 -23.80 13.15 1.97
CA THR A 116 -24.15 12.09 1.02
C THR A 116 -25.11 11.12 1.70
N ALA A 117 -26.31 10.98 1.14
CA ALA A 117 -27.35 10.09 1.65
C ALA A 117 -26.87 8.63 1.74
N GLY A 118 -27.40 7.86 2.70
CA GLY A 118 -27.08 6.46 2.91
C GLY A 118 -26.70 6.13 4.35
N ALA A 119 -25.97 5.04 4.55
CA ALA A 119 -25.48 4.63 5.88
C ALA A 119 -24.65 5.73 6.58
N PRO A 120 -24.48 5.72 7.90
CA PRO A 120 -23.49 6.58 8.57
C PRO A 120 -22.05 6.14 8.26
N TRP A 121 -21.08 7.02 8.54
CA TRP A 121 -19.66 6.69 8.38
C TRP A 121 -19.20 5.71 9.47
N PRO A 122 -18.55 4.59 9.12
CA PRO A 122 -18.10 3.61 10.12
C PRO A 122 -16.90 4.13 10.92
N LYS A 123 -16.99 4.06 12.26
CA LYS A 123 -15.89 4.28 13.22
C LYS A 123 -15.17 5.63 13.04
N VAL A 124 -15.91 6.73 12.85
CA VAL A 124 -15.32 8.09 12.76
C VAL A 124 -14.85 8.54 14.15
N ASP A 125 -15.71 8.37 15.15
CA ASP A 125 -15.45 8.58 16.58
C ASP A 125 -14.16 7.91 17.07
N LYS A 126 -14.12 6.57 17.06
CA LYS A 126 -13.02 5.75 17.60
C LYS A 126 -11.79 5.73 16.70
N GLY A 127 -11.99 5.96 15.40
CA GLY A 127 -10.92 5.96 14.40
C GLY A 127 -10.27 7.32 14.17
N SER A 128 -10.85 8.40 14.71
CA SER A 128 -10.46 9.80 14.50
C SER A 128 -8.95 10.03 14.62
N ARG A 129 -8.37 9.81 15.82
CA ARG A 129 -6.95 10.06 16.10
C ARG A 129 -5.99 9.34 15.15
N TRP A 130 -6.25 8.06 14.85
CA TRP A 130 -5.42 7.30 13.90
C TRP A 130 -5.59 7.83 12.48
N LEU A 131 -6.82 8.14 12.06
CA LEU A 131 -7.11 8.65 10.72
C LEU A 131 -6.53 10.07 10.54
N MET A 132 -6.53 10.90 11.58
CA MET A 132 -5.89 12.21 11.59
C MET A 132 -4.37 12.12 11.53
N GLY A 133 -3.75 11.26 12.35
CA GLY A 133 -2.32 10.96 12.24
C GLY A 133 -1.94 10.45 10.84
N ARG A 134 -2.78 9.60 10.24
CA ARG A 134 -2.61 9.13 8.86
C ARG A 134 -2.78 10.25 7.83
N LEU A 135 -3.76 11.12 8.00
CA LEU A 135 -4.04 12.25 7.10
C LEU A 135 -2.90 13.28 7.11
N ARG A 136 -2.34 13.60 8.29
CA ARG A 136 -1.10 14.41 8.43
C ARG A 136 0.04 13.81 7.60
N ASN A 137 0.39 12.54 7.87
CA ASN A 137 1.43 11.82 7.13
C ASN A 137 1.22 11.82 5.59
N LEU A 138 -0.03 11.67 5.12
CA LEU A 138 -0.34 11.69 3.68
C LEU A 138 -0.29 13.10 3.07
N SER A 139 -0.70 14.12 3.82
CA SER A 139 -0.59 15.52 3.42
C SER A 139 0.88 15.91 3.24
N ASP A 140 1.70 15.60 4.25
CA ASP A 140 3.14 15.83 4.25
C ASP A 140 3.83 15.07 3.11
N PHE A 141 3.51 13.78 2.95
CA PHE A 141 4.04 12.94 1.88
C PHE A 141 3.66 13.44 0.47
N ASN A 142 2.39 13.75 0.23
CA ASN A 142 1.95 14.28 -1.08
C ASN A 142 2.55 15.66 -1.37
N SER A 143 2.73 16.51 -0.35
CA SER A 143 3.40 17.81 -0.49
C SER A 143 4.88 17.64 -0.85
N ALA A 144 5.60 16.82 -0.08
CA ALA A 144 7.00 16.47 -0.31
C ALA A 144 7.24 15.89 -1.71
N LEU A 145 6.42 14.92 -2.13
CA LEU A 145 6.52 14.29 -3.45
C LEU A 145 6.20 15.25 -4.58
N ARG A 146 5.21 16.14 -4.42
CA ARG A 146 4.91 17.18 -5.41
C ARG A 146 6.10 18.12 -5.61
N SER A 147 6.71 18.61 -4.53
CA SER A 147 7.92 19.43 -4.60
C SER A 147 9.10 18.67 -5.21
N LEU A 148 9.27 17.39 -4.88
CA LEU A 148 10.33 16.53 -5.44
C LEU A 148 10.18 16.31 -6.96
N GLN A 149 8.94 16.23 -7.46
CA GLN A 149 8.62 16.08 -8.88
C GLN A 149 8.71 17.40 -9.66
N GLN A 150 8.31 18.52 -9.04
CA GLN A 150 8.20 19.81 -9.71
C GLN A 150 9.49 20.66 -9.64
N GLN A 151 10.37 20.41 -8.66
CA GLN A 151 11.56 21.23 -8.42
C GLN A 151 12.86 20.41 -8.60
N PRO A 152 13.58 20.54 -9.74
CA PRO A 152 14.82 19.80 -9.99
C PRO A 152 15.91 20.02 -8.93
N GLN A 153 15.98 21.23 -8.39
CA GLN A 153 16.83 21.62 -7.26
C GLN A 153 16.55 20.82 -5.98
N VAL A 154 15.28 20.56 -5.62
CA VAL A 154 14.91 19.69 -4.49
C VAL A 154 15.34 18.27 -4.78
N GLN A 155 15.14 17.79 -6.01
CA GLN A 155 15.59 16.45 -6.43
C GLN A 155 17.12 16.28 -6.34
N ALA A 156 17.89 17.29 -6.75
CA ALA A 156 19.34 17.31 -6.58
C ALA A 156 19.75 17.30 -5.10
N ARG A 157 19.09 18.13 -4.27
CA ARG A 157 19.37 18.20 -2.82
C ARG A 157 19.01 16.92 -2.08
N VAL A 158 17.90 16.27 -2.43
CA VAL A 158 17.53 14.94 -1.89
C VAL A 158 18.59 13.90 -2.22
N ARG A 159 19.10 13.85 -3.47
CA ARG A 159 20.20 12.93 -3.82
C ARG A 159 21.47 13.20 -3.02
N GLN A 160 21.84 14.46 -2.81
CA GLN A 160 22.98 14.84 -1.95
C GLN A 160 22.79 14.37 -0.51
N LEU A 161 21.61 14.61 0.07
CA LEU A 161 21.30 14.20 1.45
C LEU A 161 21.27 12.67 1.61
N LEU A 162 20.75 11.94 0.63
CA LEU A 162 20.79 10.46 0.60
C LEU A 162 22.22 9.94 0.52
N ALA A 163 23.05 10.47 -0.39
CA ALA A 163 24.46 10.09 -0.52
C ALA A 163 25.30 10.43 0.72
N ALA A 164 24.95 11.50 1.44
CA ALA A 164 25.57 11.86 2.73
C ALA A 164 25.05 11.03 3.92
N MET A 165 23.92 10.34 3.78
CA MET A 165 23.39 9.47 4.83
C MET A 165 24.14 8.14 4.88
N THR A 166 24.86 7.91 5.98
CA THR A 166 25.26 6.56 6.37
C THR A 166 24.00 5.80 6.78
N ASP A 167 23.50 4.94 5.89
CA ASP A 167 22.31 4.15 6.17
C ASP A 167 22.60 3.07 7.22
N ARG A 168 22.21 3.35 8.46
CA ARG A 168 22.41 2.45 9.60
C ARG A 168 21.49 1.22 9.57
N SER A 169 20.47 1.21 8.70
CA SER A 169 19.50 0.10 8.61
C SER A 169 18.80 0.12 7.23
N PRO A 170 19.48 -0.37 6.18
CA PRO A 170 18.85 -0.64 4.89
C PRO A 170 17.87 -1.82 4.99
N PRO A 171 16.74 -1.84 4.25
CA PRO A 171 15.78 -2.95 4.26
C PRO A 171 16.37 -4.28 3.77
N ALA A 172 17.44 -4.22 2.97
CA ALA A 172 18.21 -5.37 2.51
C ALA A 172 19.65 -4.94 2.20
N THR A 173 20.61 -5.88 2.19
CA THR A 173 22.04 -5.59 1.95
C THR A 173 22.34 -5.00 0.57
N TRP A 174 21.44 -5.21 -0.39
CA TRP A 174 21.51 -4.68 -1.75
C TRP A 174 20.79 -3.34 -1.95
N TRP A 175 20.10 -2.84 -0.92
CA TRP A 175 19.29 -1.63 -1.04
C TRP A 175 20.17 -0.38 -1.15
N ASN A 176 19.88 0.49 -2.11
CA ASN A 176 20.62 1.73 -2.36
C ASN A 176 19.67 2.95 -2.44
N HIS A 177 20.24 4.13 -2.69
CA HIS A 177 19.46 5.38 -2.76
C HIS A 177 18.50 5.44 -3.96
N ASP A 178 18.78 4.71 -5.04
CA ASP A 178 17.88 4.63 -6.19
C ASP A 178 16.64 3.79 -5.85
N CYS A 179 16.78 2.72 -5.06
CA CYS A 179 15.67 1.99 -4.46
C CYS A 179 14.81 2.88 -3.55
N ASP A 180 15.41 3.80 -2.80
CA ASP A 180 14.66 4.77 -1.98
C ASP A 180 13.83 5.74 -2.83
N MET A 181 14.42 6.26 -3.91
CA MET A 181 13.71 7.13 -4.85
C MET A 181 12.59 6.39 -5.59
N ALA A 182 12.85 5.17 -6.05
CA ALA A 182 11.84 4.30 -6.68
C ALA A 182 10.70 3.95 -5.71
N LEU A 183 11.02 3.67 -4.44
CA LEU A 183 10.02 3.44 -3.40
C LEU A 183 9.15 4.68 -3.14
N LEU A 184 9.73 5.89 -3.09
CA LEU A 184 8.97 7.13 -2.92
C LEU A 184 7.99 7.38 -4.08
N TYR A 185 8.47 7.33 -5.33
CA TYR A 185 7.61 7.56 -6.50
C TYR A 185 6.57 6.44 -6.68
N GLY A 186 6.97 5.19 -6.49
CA GLY A 186 6.08 4.04 -6.53
C GLY A 186 4.99 4.12 -5.48
N MET A 187 5.34 4.45 -4.23
CA MET A 187 4.35 4.61 -3.16
C MET A 187 3.39 5.77 -3.42
N HIS A 188 3.90 6.85 -4.04
CA HIS A 188 3.04 7.93 -4.53
C HIS A 188 2.10 7.45 -5.64
N ARG A 189 2.55 6.64 -6.61
CA ARG A 189 1.65 6.09 -7.66
C ARG A 189 0.63 5.08 -7.10
N ALA A 190 1.09 4.05 -6.41
CA ALA A 190 0.28 2.91 -5.99
C ALA A 190 -0.64 3.19 -4.80
N GLY A 191 -0.27 4.14 -3.94
CA GLY A 191 -0.98 4.44 -2.69
C GLY A 191 -0.28 3.86 -1.47
N TYR A 192 -0.32 4.60 -0.35
CA TYR A 192 0.49 4.29 0.83
C TYR A 192 0.13 2.95 1.46
N GLY A 193 1.08 2.01 1.40
CA GLY A 193 1.03 0.67 1.99
C GLY A 193 1.02 -0.45 0.96
N GLU A 194 0.84 -0.12 -0.32
CA GLU A 194 0.75 -1.07 -1.43
C GLU A 194 2.15 -1.49 -1.94
N TYR A 195 3.00 -1.99 -1.05
CA TYR A 195 4.39 -2.36 -1.36
C TYR A 195 4.51 -3.34 -2.52
N ASP A 196 3.65 -4.36 -2.55
CA ASP A 196 3.62 -5.36 -3.64
C ASP A 196 3.30 -4.71 -4.99
N ALA A 197 2.43 -3.70 -5.02
CA ALA A 197 2.13 -2.97 -6.24
C ALA A 197 3.31 -2.09 -6.70
N VAL A 198 4.10 -1.54 -5.77
CA VAL A 198 5.35 -0.82 -6.09
C VAL A 198 6.41 -1.78 -6.66
N PHE A 199 6.53 -2.97 -6.08
CA PHE A 199 7.51 -3.97 -6.55
C PHE A 199 7.07 -4.67 -7.84
N ALA A 200 5.78 -4.77 -8.12
CA ALA A 200 5.25 -5.28 -9.39
C ALA A 200 5.19 -4.22 -10.51
N ASP A 201 5.50 -2.95 -10.22
CA ASP A 201 5.40 -1.84 -11.17
C ASP A 201 6.53 -1.90 -12.22
N PRO A 202 6.21 -1.93 -13.53
CA PRO A 202 7.22 -2.08 -14.58
C PRO A 202 8.22 -0.92 -14.69
N GLU A 203 7.92 0.26 -14.12
CA GLU A 203 8.85 1.40 -14.10
C GLU A 203 9.88 1.30 -12.96
N PHE A 204 9.48 0.72 -11.81
CA PHE A 204 10.31 0.66 -10.61
C PHE A 204 10.99 -0.71 -10.40
N LEU A 205 10.38 -1.80 -10.88
CA LEU A 205 10.92 -3.16 -10.82
C LEU A 205 12.37 -3.26 -11.35
N PRO A 206 12.75 -2.65 -12.49
CA PRO A 206 14.14 -2.71 -12.98
C PRO A 206 15.15 -2.06 -12.03
N VAL A 207 14.75 -1.03 -11.27
CA VAL A 207 15.64 -0.36 -10.30
C VAL A 207 15.99 -1.31 -9.15
N PHE A 208 14.99 -1.96 -8.57
CA PHE A 208 15.21 -2.91 -7.48
C PHE A 208 15.95 -4.17 -7.95
N GLN A 209 15.61 -4.69 -9.14
CA GLN A 209 16.31 -5.82 -9.74
C GLN A 209 17.78 -5.49 -10.01
N GLY A 210 18.07 -4.36 -10.66
CA GLY A 210 19.42 -3.92 -10.99
C GLY A 210 20.30 -3.69 -9.75
N ALA A 211 19.77 -3.04 -8.70
CA ALA A 211 20.49 -2.86 -7.44
C ALA A 211 20.89 -4.21 -6.80
N ARG A 212 19.96 -5.18 -6.83
CA ARG A 212 20.18 -6.53 -6.31
C ARG A 212 21.17 -7.34 -7.15
N GLU A 213 21.07 -7.28 -8.47
CA GLU A 213 21.97 -7.97 -9.39
C GLU A 213 23.40 -7.41 -9.29
N ALA A 214 23.55 -6.09 -9.22
CA ALA A 214 24.84 -5.44 -9.00
C ALA A 214 25.48 -5.85 -7.65
N HIS A 215 24.68 -5.96 -6.58
CA HIS A 215 25.15 -6.44 -5.28
C HIS A 215 25.64 -7.90 -5.34
N TYR A 216 24.88 -8.80 -5.96
CA TYR A 216 25.29 -10.21 -6.10
C TYR A 216 26.47 -10.40 -7.07
N ALA A 217 26.58 -9.58 -8.12
CA ALA A 217 27.76 -9.56 -8.98
C ALA A 217 29.02 -9.19 -8.18
N ARG A 218 28.96 -8.11 -7.37
CA ARG A 218 30.05 -7.68 -6.50
C ARG A 218 30.44 -8.73 -5.45
N LEU A 219 29.46 -9.42 -4.86
CA LEU A 219 29.73 -10.52 -3.93
C LEU A 219 30.40 -11.71 -4.61
N ARG A 220 30.01 -12.03 -5.85
CA ARG A 220 30.64 -13.08 -6.67
C ARG A 220 32.08 -12.72 -7.00
N GLU A 221 32.35 -11.49 -7.41
CA GLU A 221 33.70 -10.97 -7.65
C GLU A 221 34.57 -11.10 -6.39
N LEU A 222 34.12 -10.59 -5.25
CA LEU A 222 34.83 -10.70 -3.96
C LEU A 222 35.12 -12.15 -3.56
N THR A 223 34.16 -13.05 -3.75
CA THR A 223 34.33 -14.48 -3.42
C THR A 223 35.30 -15.16 -4.39
N SER A 224 35.26 -14.82 -5.68
CA SER A 224 36.19 -15.35 -6.68
C SER A 224 37.63 -14.85 -6.47
N GLY A 225 37.79 -13.57 -6.09
CA GLY A 225 39.09 -12.99 -5.72
C GLY A 225 39.65 -13.60 -4.44
N ALA A 226 38.80 -13.85 -3.43
CA ALA A 226 39.21 -14.53 -2.20
C ALA A 226 39.64 -15.99 -2.47
N ALA A 227 38.93 -16.71 -3.34
CA ALA A 227 39.30 -18.07 -3.74
C ALA A 227 40.62 -18.10 -4.52
N ALA A 228 40.86 -17.14 -5.42
CA ALA A 228 42.12 -17.00 -6.14
C ALA A 228 43.29 -16.64 -5.21
N ALA A 229 43.08 -15.74 -4.24
CA ALA A 229 44.08 -15.39 -3.24
C ALA A 229 44.41 -16.57 -2.31
N ALA A 230 43.41 -17.33 -1.86
CA ALA A 230 43.60 -18.54 -1.06
C ALA A 230 44.38 -19.64 -1.83
N GLY A 231 44.11 -19.78 -3.14
CA GLY A 231 44.86 -20.69 -4.02
C GLY A 231 46.33 -20.32 -4.22
N GLY A 232 46.68 -19.03 -4.08
CA GLY A 232 48.07 -18.54 -4.11
C GLY A 232 48.79 -18.57 -2.76
N ALA A 233 48.06 -18.69 -1.65
CA ALA A 233 48.59 -18.60 -0.28
C ALA A 233 48.96 -19.95 0.35
N ALA A 234 49.02 -21.04 -0.41
CA ALA A 234 49.46 -22.36 0.05
C ALA A 234 50.99 -22.47 0.30
N ALA A 235 51.63 -21.37 0.73
CA ALA A 235 53.06 -21.24 1.01
C ALA A 235 53.36 -20.18 2.09
N GLY A 236 52.57 -20.13 3.18
CA GLY A 236 52.82 -19.22 4.31
C GLY A 236 51.88 -19.47 5.50
N CYS A 237 52.43 -19.61 6.71
CA CYS A 237 51.74 -20.19 7.87
C CYS A 237 50.84 -19.21 8.68
N GLU A 238 50.15 -18.26 8.02
CA GLU A 238 49.31 -17.24 8.70
C GLU A 238 47.82 -17.29 8.32
N ALA A 239 47.35 -18.37 7.68
CA ALA A 239 45.96 -18.50 7.25
C ALA A 239 44.92 -18.62 8.40
N ALA A 240 45.35 -19.04 9.60
CA ALA A 240 44.45 -19.34 10.72
C ALA A 240 43.79 -18.10 11.34
N GLU A 241 44.54 -17.02 11.56
CA GLU A 241 44.02 -15.82 12.25
C GLU A 241 43.06 -15.00 11.36
N ALA A 242 43.25 -15.06 10.04
CA ALA A 242 42.36 -14.39 9.07
C ALA A 242 41.00 -15.10 8.95
N GLN A 243 40.97 -16.44 9.00
CA GLN A 243 39.72 -17.19 9.02
C GLN A 243 38.93 -16.97 10.31
N ASP A 244 39.59 -16.89 11.46
CA ASP A 244 38.91 -16.68 12.75
C ASP A 244 38.26 -15.27 12.83
N LYS A 245 38.94 -14.23 12.31
CA LYS A 245 38.35 -12.88 12.20
C LYS A 245 37.19 -12.80 11.20
N LEU A 246 37.24 -13.54 10.10
CA LEU A 246 36.13 -13.57 9.13
C LEU A 246 34.93 -14.38 9.67
N ALA A 247 35.19 -15.49 10.38
CA ALA A 247 34.17 -16.27 11.07
C ALA A 247 33.51 -15.45 12.20
N ALA A 248 34.30 -14.70 12.98
CA ALA A 248 33.78 -13.78 14.00
C ALA A 248 32.92 -12.66 13.38
N ALA A 249 33.35 -12.06 12.27
CA ALA A 249 32.54 -11.06 11.55
C ALA A 249 31.22 -11.64 11.02
N ALA A 250 31.25 -12.84 10.42
CA ALA A 250 30.06 -13.54 9.96
C ALA A 250 29.13 -13.93 11.13
N ALA A 251 29.69 -14.36 12.26
CA ALA A 251 28.94 -14.69 13.47
C ALA A 251 28.28 -13.46 14.09
N VAL A 252 28.93 -12.28 14.09
CA VAL A 252 28.33 -11.01 14.55
C VAL A 252 27.15 -10.59 13.64
N VAL A 253 27.26 -10.75 12.33
CA VAL A 253 26.15 -10.45 11.39
C VAL A 253 25.01 -11.46 11.54
N ALA A 254 25.31 -12.76 11.69
CA ALA A 254 24.31 -13.78 11.96
C ALA A 254 23.62 -13.58 13.33
N ALA A 255 24.37 -13.15 14.36
CA ALA A 255 23.83 -12.80 15.66
C ALA A 255 22.93 -11.55 15.60
N ALA A 256 23.28 -10.54 14.80
CA ALA A 256 22.42 -9.37 14.59
C ALA A 256 21.10 -9.73 13.87
N ALA A 257 21.16 -10.58 12.85
CA ALA A 257 19.97 -11.11 12.17
C ALA A 257 19.10 -12.00 13.10
N SER A 258 19.74 -12.82 13.93
CA SER A 258 19.08 -13.67 14.92
C SER A 258 18.45 -12.85 16.05
N ALA A 259 19.12 -11.79 16.52
CA ALA A 259 18.58 -10.87 17.53
C ALA A 259 17.34 -10.13 17.01
N ALA A 260 17.36 -9.66 15.76
CA ALA A 260 16.19 -9.08 15.09
C ALA A 260 15.03 -10.08 14.94
N ALA A 261 15.32 -11.38 14.75
CA ALA A 261 14.30 -12.44 14.72
C ALA A 261 13.82 -12.87 16.12
N ALA A 262 14.65 -12.70 17.16
CA ALA A 262 14.34 -13.05 18.54
C ALA A 262 13.49 -11.99 19.25
N ASP A 263 13.68 -10.70 18.95
CA ASP A 263 12.88 -9.59 19.48
C ASP A 263 11.39 -9.72 19.06
N VAL A 264 11.15 -10.26 17.86
CA VAL A 264 9.81 -10.62 17.35
C VAL A 264 9.15 -11.74 18.16
N ARG A 265 9.91 -12.58 18.88
CA ARG A 265 9.37 -13.71 19.66
C ARG A 265 8.95 -13.37 21.09
N ASN A 266 9.34 -12.21 21.63
CA ASN A 266 8.99 -11.80 23.00
C ASN A 266 7.81 -10.80 23.08
N SER A 267 7.24 -10.42 21.93
CA SER A 267 6.05 -9.56 21.86
C SER A 267 4.77 -10.38 21.68
N GLN A 268 4.42 -11.16 22.72
CA GLN A 268 3.14 -11.85 22.78
C GLN A 268 1.99 -10.83 22.91
N PRO A 269 0.89 -10.93 22.13
CA PRO A 269 -0.16 -9.91 22.16
C PRO A 269 -0.91 -9.92 23.49
N MET A 270 -1.08 -8.73 24.09
CA MET A 270 -1.93 -8.52 25.25
C MET A 270 -3.40 -8.75 24.87
N ALA A 271 -3.85 -9.99 25.03
CA ALA A 271 -5.25 -10.29 25.26
C ALA A 271 -5.49 -10.16 26.77
N ASP A 272 -6.09 -9.03 27.19
CA ASP A 272 -6.58 -8.88 28.56
C ASP A 272 -8.11 -8.88 28.59
N GLY A 273 -8.66 -9.45 29.65
CA GLY A 273 -10.06 -9.85 29.75
C GLY A 273 -10.97 -8.75 30.28
N SER A 274 -12.26 -8.90 29.98
CA SER A 274 -13.32 -8.36 30.83
C SER A 274 -14.11 -9.54 31.38
N LYS A 275 -14.37 -9.54 32.69
CA LYS A 275 -14.94 -10.69 33.43
C LYS A 275 -16.02 -10.20 34.40
N GLY A 276 -17.20 -10.80 34.32
CA GLY A 276 -18.35 -10.57 35.23
C GLY A 276 -19.33 -9.47 34.76
N ALA A 277 -20.64 -9.60 34.98
CA ALA A 277 -21.39 -10.69 35.62
C ALA A 277 -22.89 -10.70 35.21
N GLY A 278 -23.53 -11.87 35.29
CA GLY A 278 -25.00 -12.08 35.31
C GLY A 278 -25.81 -11.76 34.05
N GLU A 279 -26.98 -12.33 33.74
CA GLU A 279 -27.81 -13.45 34.24
C GLU A 279 -28.86 -13.70 33.09
N GLU A 280 -29.47 -14.86 32.79
CA GLU A 280 -29.41 -16.25 33.27
C GLU A 280 -29.87 -17.20 32.11
N GLY A 281 -30.66 -18.28 32.32
CA GLY A 281 -31.59 -18.78 31.27
C GLY A 281 -31.44 -20.17 30.63
N GLU A 282 -30.99 -21.17 31.38
CA GLU A 282 -31.58 -22.53 31.49
C GLU A 282 -31.97 -23.45 30.27
N ALA A 283 -31.48 -24.70 30.36
CA ALA A 283 -32.07 -26.00 29.95
C ALA A 283 -31.69 -26.76 28.65
N ALA A 284 -31.44 -28.06 28.88
CA ALA A 284 -31.71 -29.25 28.04
C ALA A 284 -30.74 -29.64 26.90
N ALA A 285 -29.68 -30.36 27.28
CA ALA A 285 -29.21 -31.57 26.57
C ALA A 285 -30.03 -32.80 27.06
N PRO A 286 -29.78 -34.08 26.66
CA PRO A 286 -28.81 -34.61 25.68
C PRO A 286 -29.39 -35.69 24.72
N THR A 287 -28.57 -36.26 23.83
CA THR A 287 -28.20 -37.72 23.77
C THR A 287 -27.54 -38.10 22.43
N THR A 288 -26.73 -39.17 22.45
CA THR A 288 -25.71 -39.63 21.49
C THR A 288 -26.17 -40.67 20.45
N ALA A 289 -25.55 -40.66 19.25
CA ALA A 289 -25.13 -41.83 18.44
C ALA A 289 -24.33 -41.28 17.21
N ALA A 290 -23.07 -41.60 16.94
CA ALA A 290 -22.42 -42.89 16.60
C ALA A 290 -22.58 -43.31 15.12
N ALA A 291 -21.48 -43.25 14.33
CA ALA A 291 -21.21 -44.08 13.15
C ALA A 291 -19.74 -43.94 12.71
N GLU A 292 -19.08 -45.09 12.54
CA GLU A 292 -17.66 -45.31 12.25
C GLU A 292 -17.26 -45.04 10.78
N GLY A 293 -15.95 -45.08 10.48
CA GLY A 293 -15.41 -44.84 9.12
C GLY A 293 -13.90 -45.08 8.99
N ASP A 294 -13.49 -46.32 9.30
CA ASP A 294 -12.18 -47.00 9.31
C ASP A 294 -10.92 -46.46 8.57
N ALA A 295 -9.76 -47.02 8.95
CA ALA A 295 -8.41 -46.67 8.50
C ALA A 295 -7.80 -47.69 7.51
N ALA A 296 -6.70 -47.29 6.85
CA ALA A 296 -5.71 -48.23 6.31
C ALA A 296 -4.30 -47.59 6.21
N THR A 297 -3.28 -48.29 6.68
CA THR A 297 -1.86 -47.87 6.75
C THR A 297 -0.96 -48.73 5.84
N ALA A 298 0.35 -48.44 5.87
CA ALA A 298 1.49 -49.27 5.46
C ALA A 298 1.91 -49.25 3.96
N ALA A 299 3.18 -49.48 3.59
CA ALA A 299 4.47 -49.30 4.30
C ALA A 299 5.65 -49.30 3.30
N ALA A 300 6.82 -48.89 3.80
CA ALA A 300 8.15 -48.79 3.20
C ALA A 300 8.60 -49.75 2.07
N ALA A 301 9.42 -49.23 1.15
CA ALA A 301 10.71 -49.83 0.76
C ALA A 301 11.63 -48.83 0.01
N LYS A 302 12.95 -48.92 0.26
CA LYS A 302 14.06 -48.33 -0.51
C LYS A 302 14.85 -49.51 -1.12
N PRO A 303 15.58 -49.37 -2.24
CA PRO A 303 17.01 -49.03 -2.10
C PRO A 303 17.60 -48.19 -3.27
N ASP A 304 18.92 -48.07 -3.28
CA ASP A 304 19.73 -47.02 -3.91
C ASP A 304 19.89 -47.07 -5.44
N GLY A 305 20.21 -45.89 -6.01
CA GLY A 305 20.70 -45.71 -7.38
C GLY A 305 21.41 -44.36 -7.50
N ALA A 306 22.74 -44.38 -7.64
CA ALA A 306 23.54 -43.17 -7.67
C ALA A 306 23.46 -42.45 -9.01
N ALA A 307 22.98 -41.20 -9.00
CA ALA A 307 23.18 -40.24 -10.07
C ALA A 307 23.50 -38.87 -9.46
N ALA A 308 24.72 -38.40 -9.65
CA ALA A 308 25.14 -37.07 -9.23
C ALA A 308 24.53 -36.00 -10.15
N ALA A 309 23.23 -35.76 -10.00
CA ALA A 309 22.58 -34.61 -10.58
C ALA A 309 23.16 -33.35 -9.94
N ALA A 310 23.90 -32.56 -10.73
CA ALA A 310 24.31 -31.23 -10.31
C ALA A 310 23.04 -30.46 -9.92
N THR A 311 22.93 -30.14 -8.63
CA THR A 311 21.79 -29.40 -8.10
C THR A 311 21.89 -28.00 -8.67
N SER A 312 21.18 -27.77 -9.77
CA SER A 312 20.84 -26.45 -10.26
C SER A 312 20.13 -25.74 -9.11
N ALA A 313 20.90 -24.99 -8.32
CA ALA A 313 20.37 -24.20 -7.22
C ALA A 313 19.24 -23.35 -7.80
N ALA A 314 18.01 -23.60 -7.34
CA ALA A 314 16.86 -22.83 -7.79
C ALA A 314 17.21 -21.34 -7.64
N PRO A 315 16.90 -20.48 -8.64
CA PRO A 315 17.20 -19.06 -8.53
C PRO A 315 16.61 -18.58 -7.20
N PRO A 316 17.39 -17.88 -6.36
CA PRO A 316 16.97 -17.54 -5.00
C PRO A 316 15.62 -16.84 -5.08
N SER A 317 14.63 -17.40 -4.38
CA SER A 317 13.26 -16.93 -4.43
C SER A 317 13.24 -15.42 -4.14
N TYR A 318 12.44 -14.68 -4.90
CA TYR A 318 12.46 -13.23 -4.78
C TYR A 318 11.82 -12.79 -3.46
N VAL A 319 12.65 -12.65 -2.43
CA VAL A 319 12.23 -12.09 -1.14
C VAL A 319 12.36 -10.57 -1.21
N TRP A 320 11.21 -9.90 -1.29
CA TRP A 320 11.09 -8.45 -1.11
C TRP A 320 11.19 -8.09 0.37
N PRO A 321 11.72 -6.89 0.73
CA PRO A 321 11.69 -6.43 2.11
C PRO A 321 10.25 -6.24 2.60
N ASP A 322 9.98 -6.63 3.84
CA ASP A 322 8.64 -6.55 4.41
C ASP A 322 8.16 -5.09 4.63
N GLY A 323 6.85 -4.89 4.50
CA GLY A 323 6.18 -3.61 4.68
C GLY A 323 6.37 -3.00 6.08
N GLN A 324 6.63 -3.80 7.13
CA GLN A 324 6.96 -3.27 8.46
C GLN A 324 8.33 -2.59 8.50
N ALA A 325 9.31 -3.07 7.72
CA ALA A 325 10.62 -2.41 7.61
C ALA A 325 10.55 -1.15 6.72
N LEU A 326 9.72 -1.20 5.67
CA LEU A 326 9.57 -0.10 4.71
C LEU A 326 8.73 1.07 5.24
N THR A 327 7.73 0.82 6.10
CA THR A 327 6.85 1.89 6.63
C THR A 327 7.59 2.97 7.41
N PRO A 328 8.49 2.65 8.38
CA PRO A 328 9.33 3.65 9.05
C PRO A 328 10.37 4.28 8.12
N ARG A 329 10.81 3.56 7.07
CA ARG A 329 11.75 4.10 6.08
C ARG A 329 11.11 5.19 5.23
N ILE A 330 9.89 4.99 4.74
CA ILE A 330 9.14 6.00 3.98
C ILE A 330 8.93 7.28 4.79
N ARG A 331 8.66 7.20 6.10
CA ARG A 331 8.56 8.39 6.97
C ARG A 331 9.89 9.15 7.01
N ARG A 332 11.01 8.46 7.30
CA ARG A 332 12.36 9.06 7.30
C ARG A 332 12.72 9.70 5.95
N LEU A 333 12.35 9.07 4.85
CA LEU A 333 12.55 9.60 3.50
C LEU A 333 11.67 10.84 3.25
N CYS A 334 10.42 10.85 3.70
CA CYS A 334 9.54 12.02 3.66
C CYS A 334 10.15 13.21 4.44
N ASP A 335 10.61 12.97 5.67
CA ASP A 335 11.27 13.98 6.51
C ASP A 335 12.52 14.56 5.82
N LEU A 336 13.29 13.72 5.12
CA LEU A 336 14.45 14.14 4.34
C LEU A 336 14.05 14.99 3.13
N VAL A 337 12.98 14.65 2.41
CA VAL A 337 12.47 15.46 1.29
C VAL A 337 11.96 16.81 1.79
N LEU A 338 11.20 16.84 2.89
CA LEU A 338 10.75 18.10 3.53
C LEU A 338 11.93 18.96 4.02
N LYS A 339 13.00 18.34 4.52
CA LYS A 339 14.24 19.04 4.84
C LYS A 339 14.91 19.62 3.60
N ALA A 340 14.96 18.88 2.49
CA ALA A 340 15.52 19.35 1.23
C ALA A 340 14.72 20.53 0.65
N VAL A 341 13.39 20.50 0.74
CA VAL A 341 12.51 21.62 0.35
C VAL A 341 12.85 22.88 1.13
N ARG A 342 12.89 22.82 2.47
CA ARG A 342 13.24 23.97 3.31
C ARG A 342 14.62 24.53 2.98
N GLN A 343 15.64 23.67 2.82
CA GLN A 343 16.99 24.12 2.46
C GLN A 343 17.04 24.83 1.11
N VAL A 344 16.30 24.34 0.11
CA VAL A 344 16.15 25.01 -1.19
C VAL A 344 15.45 26.37 -1.05
N GLU A 345 14.39 26.46 -0.26
CA GLU A 345 13.65 27.70 -0.02
C GLU A 345 14.46 28.73 0.77
N GLU A 346 15.37 28.27 1.65
CA GLU A 346 16.34 29.07 2.41
C GLU A 346 17.60 29.44 1.59
N GLY A 347 17.85 28.81 0.44
CA GLY A 347 19.01 29.04 -0.42
C GLY A 347 20.32 28.33 0.00
N VAL A 348 20.22 27.13 0.58
CA VAL A 348 21.30 26.35 1.25
C VAL A 348 21.63 25.00 0.58
#